data_AF-A0A1F6ZUB1-F1
#
_entry.id   AF-A0A1F6ZUB1-F1
#
_cell.length_a   1.000
_cell.length_b   1.000
_cell.length_c   1.000
_cell.angle_alpha   90.00
_cell.angle_beta   90.00
_cell.angle_gamma   90.00
#
_symmetry.space_group_name_H-M   'P 1'
#
loop_
_entity.id
_entity.type
_entity.pdbx_description
1 polymer ?
#
loop_
_entity_poly.entity_id
_entity_poly.type
_entity_poly.pdbx_seq_one_letter_code
_entity_poly.pdbx_strand_id
1 'polypeptide(L)' 'MESELRQMNNEITKIRLDLDLIKGILMPKVDDEGELSDWAKEELDKSREVPLDKCISHEEAKKRVAEKCRGK' A
#
# COMPACT_ATOMS: atom_id res chain seq x y z
N MET A 1 -14.54 12.74 -35.08
CA MET A 1 -14.91 13.67 -33.98
C MET A 1 -15.85 13.04 -32.97
N GLU A 2 -17.07 12.63 -33.35
CA GLU A 2 -18.02 12.01 -32.39
C GLU A 2 -17.57 10.61 -31.90
N SER A 3 -16.98 9.81 -32.79
CA SER A 3 -16.38 8.52 -32.46
C SER A 3 -15.16 8.64 -31.55
N GLU A 4 -14.30 9.63 -31.81
CA GLU A 4 -13.09 9.93 -31.04
C GLU A 4 -13.45 10.41 -29.63
N LEU A 5 -14.47 11.28 -29.49
CA LEU A 5 -15.02 11.71 -28.20
C LEU A 5 -15.58 10.53 -27.40
N ARG A 6 -16.31 9.62 -28.05
CA ARG A 6 -16.85 8.42 -27.41
C ARG A 6 -15.73 7.47 -26.96
N GLN A 7 -14.69 7.32 -27.75
CA GLN A 7 -13.53 6.50 -27.40
C GLN A 7 -12.77 7.08 -26.21
N MET A 8 -12.50 8.39 -26.23
CA MET A 8 -11.81 9.09 -25.15
C MET A 8 -12.60 9.01 -23.82
N ASN A 9 -13.93 9.11 -23.87
CA ASN A 9 -14.77 8.90 -22.68
C ASN A 9 -14.62 7.48 -22.09
N ASN A 10 -14.58 6.45 -22.95
CA ASN A 10 -14.38 5.08 -22.49
C ASN A 10 -12.98 4.88 -21.86
N GLU A 11 -11.96 5.53 -22.42
CA GLU A 11 -10.60 5.49 -21.88
C GLU A 11 -10.51 6.18 -20.51
N ILE A 12 -11.14 7.34 -20.34
CA ILE A 12 -11.25 8.03 -19.04
C ILE A 12 -11.95 7.16 -17.99
N THR A 13 -13.05 6.48 -18.37
CA THR A 13 -13.75 5.56 -17.46
C THR A 13 -12.86 4.41 -17.01
N LYS A 14 -12.08 3.82 -17.93
CA LYS A 14 -11.13 2.75 -17.60
C LYS A 14 -10.03 3.24 -16.64
N ILE A 15 -9.41 4.38 -16.94
CA ILE A 15 -8.38 4.98 -16.08
C ILE A 15 -8.92 5.22 -14.67
N ARG A 16 -10.17 5.70 -14.56
CA ARG A 16 -10.81 5.91 -13.25
C ARG A 16 -10.97 4.59 -12.48
N LEU A 17 -11.47 3.54 -13.14
CA LEU A 17 -11.61 2.22 -12.51
C LEU A 17 -10.27 1.63 -12.08
N ASP A 18 -9.23 1.78 -12.90
CA ASP A 18 -7.88 1.34 -12.57
C ASP A 18 -7.33 2.11 -11.36
N LEU A 19 -7.55 3.43 -11.29
CA LEU A 19 -7.16 4.25 -10.16
C LEU A 19 -7.93 3.86 -8.88
N ASP A 20 -9.22 3.57 -8.97
CA ASP A 20 -10.03 3.16 -7.83
C ASP A 20 -9.57 1.77 -7.32
N LEU A 21 -9.20 0.85 -8.22
CA LEU A 21 -8.62 -0.44 -7.86
C LEU A 21 -7.24 -0.28 -7.18
N ILE A 22 -6.36 0.54 -7.76
CA ILE A 22 -5.04 0.84 -7.22
C ILE A 22 -5.18 1.45 -5.81
N LYS A 23 -6.08 2.40 -5.62
CA LYS A 23 -6.36 3.00 -4.31
C LYS A 23 -6.92 1.97 -3.34
N GLY A 24 -7.89 1.17 -3.75
CA GLY A 24 -8.49 0.15 -2.89
C GLY A 24 -7.52 -0.94 -2.43
N ILE A 25 -6.53 -1.29 -3.27
CA ILE A 25 -5.52 -2.31 -2.95
C ILE A 25 -4.30 -1.72 -2.23
N LEU A 26 -3.83 -0.54 -2.63
CA LEU A 26 -2.58 0.04 -2.13
C LEU A 26 -2.78 1.03 -0.97
N MET A 27 -3.99 1.58 -0.79
CA MET A 27 -4.32 2.49 0.31
C MET A 27 -5.26 1.94 1.41
N PRO A 28 -5.31 0.63 1.75
CA PRO A 28 -6.19 0.12 2.80
C PRO A 28 -5.71 0.45 4.23
N LYS A 29 -4.75 1.36 4.40
CA LYS A 29 -4.12 1.69 5.68
C LYS A 29 -4.31 3.14 6.12
N VAL A 30 -4.98 3.93 5.29
CA VAL A 30 -5.36 5.29 5.62
C VAL A 30 -6.87 5.38 5.74
N ASP A 31 -7.36 6.15 6.71
CA ASP A 31 -8.78 6.45 6.87
C ASP A 31 -9.29 7.33 5.72
N ASP A 32 -10.59 7.63 5.73
CA ASP A 32 -11.26 8.41 4.69
C ASP A 32 -10.66 9.84 4.51
N GLU A 33 -9.84 10.29 5.46
CA GLU A 33 -9.16 11.60 5.47
C GLU A 33 -7.67 11.50 5.07
N GLY A 34 -7.17 10.28 4.82
CA GLY A 34 -5.79 10.04 4.41
C GLY A 34 -4.81 9.90 5.58
N GLU A 35 -5.30 9.83 6.82
CA GLU A 35 -4.46 9.60 7.99
C GLU A 35 -4.27 8.12 8.28
N LEU A 36 -3.16 7.76 8.93
CA LEU A 36 -2.98 6.40 9.44
C LEU A 36 -4.15 6.02 10.35
N SER A 37 -4.64 4.78 10.21
CA SER A 37 -5.62 4.26 11.15
C SER A 37 -5.09 4.28 12.60
N ASP A 38 -5.99 4.36 13.58
CA ASP A 38 -5.61 4.36 15.01
C ASP A 38 -4.72 3.16 15.39
N TRP A 39 -5.03 1.98 14.83
CA TRP A 39 -4.19 0.81 15.00
C TRP A 39 -2.77 1.02 14.44
N ALA A 40 -2.65 1.62 13.25
CA ALA A 40 -1.34 1.87 12.64
C ALA A 40 -0.56 2.96 13.40
N LYS A 41 -1.24 3.97 13.94
CA LYS A 41 -0.67 5.00 14.83
C LYS A 41 -0.10 4.34 16.10
N GLU A 42 -0.89 3.50 16.76
CA GLU A 42 -0.50 2.79 17.99
C GLU A 42 0.70 1.85 17.77
N GLU A 43 0.67 1.05 16.70
CA GLU A 43 1.79 0.13 16.40
C GLU A 43 3.07 0.86 16.02
N LEU A 44 2.97 2.03 15.39
CA LEU A 44 4.12 2.87 15.07
C LEU A 44 4.77 3.42 16.34
N ASP A 45 3.96 3.90 17.29
CA ASP A 45 4.47 4.42 18.56
C ASP A 45 5.13 3.32 19.39
N LYS A 46 4.52 2.13 19.49
CA LYS A 46 5.17 0.96 20.12
C LYS A 46 6.49 0.61 19.45
N SER A 47 6.54 0.65 18.12
CA SER A 47 7.75 0.30 17.36
C SER A 47 8.90 1.28 17.60
N ARG A 48 8.61 2.56 17.86
CA ARG A 48 9.63 3.58 18.17
C ARG A 48 10.30 3.38 19.52
N GLU A 49 9.63 2.71 20.45
CA GLU A 49 10.18 2.38 21.76
C GLU A 49 11.13 1.18 21.72
N VAL A 50 11.19 0.45 20.60
CA VAL A 50 12.05 -0.73 20.45
C VAL A 50 13.53 -0.29 20.38
N PRO A 51 14.38 -0.75 21.31
CA PRO A 51 15.82 -0.49 21.28
C PRO A 51 16.49 -1.00 19.99
N LEU A 52 17.45 -0.23 19.46
CA LEU A 52 18.13 -0.54 18.20
C LEU A 52 18.92 -1.87 18.22
N ASP A 53 19.39 -2.31 19.38
CA ASP A 53 20.07 -3.60 19.56
C ASP A 53 19.13 -4.80 19.36
N LYS A 54 17.81 -4.58 19.44
CA LYS A 54 16.79 -5.58 19.11
C LYS A 54 16.37 -5.53 17.64
N CYS A 55 16.81 -4.53 16.89
CA CYS A 55 16.53 -4.40 15.47
C CYS A 55 17.50 -5.24 14.63
N ILE A 56 17.01 -5.79 13.53
CA ILE A 56 17.83 -6.50 12.55
C ILE A 56 18.20 -5.58 11.40
N SER A 57 19.26 -5.92 10.67
CA SER A 57 19.62 -5.19 9.46
C SER A 57 18.56 -5.36 8.37
N HIS A 58 18.48 -4.36 7.49
CA HIS A 58 17.57 -4.39 6.33
C HIS A 58 17.77 -5.63 5.45
N GLU A 59 19.02 -6.02 5.22
CA GLU A 59 19.35 -7.21 4.41
C GLU A 59 18.92 -8.51 5.09
N GLU A 60 19.02 -8.60 6.41
CA GLU A 60 18.52 -9.76 7.15
C GLU A 60 16.99 -9.82 7.16
N ALA A 61 16.32 -8.68 7.28
CA ALA A 61 14.86 -8.61 7.16
C ALA A 61 14.38 -9.12 5.79
N LYS A 62 15.01 -8.67 4.69
CA LYS A 62 14.73 -9.18 3.34
C LYS A 62 14.88 -10.69 3.24
N LYS A 63 15.97 -11.24 3.79
CA LYS A 63 16.25 -12.68 3.76
C LYS A 63 15.13 -13.48 4.45
N ARG A 64 14.73 -13.07 5.66
CA ARG A 64 13.66 -13.73 6.43
C ARG A 64 12.32 -13.70 5.70
N VAL A 65 11.98 -12.57 5.07
CA VAL A 65 10.75 -12.45 4.27
C VAL A 65 10.79 -13.38 3.06
N ALA A 66 11.91 -13.41 2.33
CA ALA A 66 12.07 -14.27 1.17
C ALA A 66 11.98 -15.77 1.53
N GLU A 67 12.56 -16.19 2.64
CA GLU A 67 12.47 -17.56 3.16
C GLU A 67 11.02 -17.93 3.52
N LYS A 68 10.30 -17.03 4.23
CA LYS A 68 8.91 -17.24 4.61
C LYS A 68 7.96 -17.32 3.40
N CYS A 69 8.24 -16.56 2.35
CA CYS A 69 7.46 -16.57 1.10
C CYS A 69 7.74 -17.80 0.22
N ARG A 70 8.92 -18.42 0.34
CA ARG A 70 9.31 -19.63 -0.43
C ARG A 70 8.87 -20.95 0.22
N GLY A 71 8.50 -20.93 1.51
CA GLY A 71 8.04 -22.11 2.25
C GLY A 71 6.54 -22.41 2.15
N LYS A 72 5.85 -21.92 1.10
CA LYS A 72 4.44 -22.19 0.81
C LYS A 72 4.30 -22.88 -0.54
#